data_AF-A0A7G6X3M7-F1
#
_entry.id   AF-A0A7G6X3M7-F1
#
_cell.length_a   1.000
_cell.length_b   1.000
_cell.length_c   1.000
_cell.angle_alpha   90.00
_cell.angle_beta   90.00
_cell.angle_gamma   90.00
#
_symmetry.space_group_name_H-M   'P 1'
#
loop_
_entity.id
_entity.type
_entity.pdbx_description
1 polymer ?
#
loop_
_entity_poly.entity_id
_entity_poly.type
_entity_poly.pdbx_seq_one_letter_code
_entity_poly.pdbx_strand_id
1 'polypeptide(L)'
;MMRPGHRYLWSGAAAGINVTLQRQNVGTTAWVTIGAAKTVTGGIASVPFTSSINGNFRAVLASSVPGETVLTPAIAASSVATVGWRSAPGTATRNVTAAYEVTASPYDAGNVAHLQVRKPGTTTWTTVRSVAVPTTRIARMTYAFPTAGAWGIRVYRAPTTQHTGGLSPVITTTVK
;
A
#
# COMPACT_ATOMS: atom_id res chain seq x y z
N MET A 1 -20.09 28.60 -25.12
CA MET A 1 -21.31 27.77 -25.08
C MET A 1 -20.91 26.38 -24.61
N MET A 2 -21.06 26.06 -23.32
CA MET A 2 -20.75 24.73 -22.78
C MET A 2 -21.84 23.75 -23.21
N ARG A 3 -21.45 22.65 -23.88
CA ARG A 3 -22.39 21.58 -24.23
C ARG A 3 -22.74 20.78 -22.97
N PRO A 4 -24.02 20.42 -22.76
CA PRO A 4 -24.44 19.58 -21.64
C PRO A 4 -23.74 18.21 -21.72
N GLY A 5 -23.23 17.73 -20.60
CA GLY A 5 -22.67 16.38 -20.50
C GLY A 5 -23.76 15.34 -20.76
N HIS A 6 -23.73 14.73 -21.96
CA HIS A 6 -24.56 13.57 -22.26
C HIS A 6 -24.15 12.42 -21.35
N ARG A 7 -24.99 12.12 -20.37
CA ARG A 7 -24.97 10.81 -19.70
C ARG A 7 -25.46 9.80 -20.74
N TYR A 8 -24.54 9.06 -21.35
CA TYR A 8 -24.88 7.94 -22.22
C TYR A 8 -25.50 6.83 -21.37
N LEU A 9 -26.83 6.86 -21.27
CA LEU A 9 -27.63 5.83 -20.62
C LEU A 9 -27.93 4.77 -21.66
N TRP A 10 -27.22 3.64 -21.59
CA TRP A 10 -27.64 2.43 -22.30
C TRP A 10 -29.02 2.03 -21.74
N SER A 11 -30.01 1.82 -22.61
CA SER A 11 -31.39 1.47 -22.24
C SER A 11 -31.53 0.08 -21.62
N GLY A 12 -30.43 -0.68 -21.53
CA GLY A 12 -30.31 -1.97 -20.88
C GLY A 12 -28.83 -2.34 -20.68
N ALA A 13 -28.57 -3.35 -19.85
CA ALA A 13 -27.21 -3.77 -19.54
C ALA A 13 -26.57 -4.52 -20.72
N ALA A 14 -25.90 -3.77 -21.60
CA ALA A 14 -25.38 -4.26 -22.88
C ALA A 14 -24.24 -5.26 -22.71
N ALA A 15 -24.33 -6.40 -23.40
CA ALA A 15 -23.26 -7.40 -23.51
C ALA A 15 -22.38 -7.16 -24.74
N GLY A 16 -21.15 -7.66 -24.72
CA GLY A 16 -20.20 -7.59 -25.84
C GLY A 16 -19.43 -6.27 -25.99
N ILE A 17 -19.69 -5.28 -25.12
CA ILE A 17 -18.99 -3.99 -25.14
C ILE A 17 -17.57 -4.17 -24.62
N ASN A 18 -16.58 -3.70 -25.39
CA ASN A 18 -15.19 -3.72 -24.94
C ASN A 18 -14.95 -2.66 -23.88
N VAL A 19 -14.46 -3.10 -22.73
CA VAL A 19 -14.08 -2.26 -21.59
C VAL A 19 -12.59 -2.47 -21.34
N THR A 20 -11.82 -1.38 -21.41
CA THR A 20 -10.40 -1.41 -21.06
C THR A 20 -10.21 -0.76 -19.70
N LEU A 21 -9.44 -1.42 -18.82
CA LEU A 21 -9.04 -0.86 -17.54
C LEU A 21 -7.70 -0.17 -17.74
N GLN A 22 -7.66 1.12 -17.42
CA GLN A 22 -6.46 1.93 -17.46
C GLN A 22 -6.02 2.31 -16.05
N ARG A 23 -4.72 2.51 -15.92
CA ARG A 23 -4.04 2.90 -14.70
C ARG A 23 -3.16 4.12 -14.94
N GLN A 24 -3.16 5.04 -13.99
CA GLN A 24 -2.20 6.14 -13.89
C GLN A 24 -1.39 5.97 -12.61
N ASN A 25 -0.06 5.92 -12.72
CA ASN A 25 0.82 5.82 -11.55
C ASN A 25 0.95 7.17 -10.85
N VAL A 26 1.11 7.17 -9.52
CA VAL A 26 1.38 8.42 -8.79
C VAL A 26 2.66 9.06 -9.30
N GLY A 27 2.63 10.38 -9.51
CA GLY A 27 3.74 11.15 -10.08
C GLY A 27 3.78 11.15 -11.60
N THR A 28 2.84 10.49 -12.28
CA THR A 28 2.72 10.50 -13.75
C THR A 28 1.38 11.05 -14.19
N THR A 29 1.34 11.63 -15.39
CA THR A 29 0.10 12.06 -16.05
C THR A 29 -0.44 11.01 -17.02
N ALA A 30 0.42 10.09 -17.48
CA ALA A 30 0.08 9.08 -18.47
C ALA A 30 -0.85 7.98 -17.93
N TRP A 31 -1.79 7.56 -18.77
CA TRP A 31 -2.66 6.40 -18.52
C TRP A 31 -2.18 5.22 -19.35
N VAL A 32 -2.03 4.06 -18.72
CA VAL A 32 -1.58 2.80 -19.33
C VAL A 32 -2.70 1.77 -19.21
N THR A 33 -3.00 1.07 -20.30
CA THR A 33 -3.96 -0.06 -20.27
C THR A 33 -3.34 -1.24 -19.55
N ILE A 34 -4.04 -1.76 -18.54
CA ILE A 34 -3.59 -2.92 -17.75
C ILE A 34 -4.41 -4.18 -18.00
N GLY A 35 -5.54 -4.05 -18.70
CA GLY A 35 -6.35 -5.18 -19.11
C GLY A 35 -7.59 -4.75 -19.88
N ALA A 36 -8.26 -5.71 -20.49
CA ALA A 36 -9.50 -5.50 -21.21
C ALA A 36 -10.42 -6.70 -21.02
N ALA A 37 -11.72 -6.45 -21.01
CA ALA A 37 -12.75 -7.48 -21.00
C ALA A 37 -13.97 -6.99 -21.78
N LYS A 38 -14.78 -7.93 -22.25
CA LYS A 38 -16.10 -7.62 -22.79
C LYS A 38 -17.15 -7.70 -21.70
N THR A 39 -18.16 -6.86 -21.76
CA THR A 39 -19.32 -7.00 -20.89
C THR A 39 -20.05 -8.32 -21.17
N VAL A 40 -20.48 -9.02 -20.12
CA VAL A 40 -21.35 -10.19 -20.23
C VAL A 40 -22.83 -9.78 -20.12
N THR A 41 -23.75 -10.74 -20.24
CA THR A 41 -25.18 -10.52 -19.94
C THR A 41 -25.33 -9.91 -18.55
N GLY A 42 -26.00 -8.77 -18.45
CA GLY A 42 -26.05 -7.97 -17.23
C GLY A 42 -25.06 -6.80 -17.19
N GLY A 43 -24.30 -6.54 -18.27
CA GLY A 43 -23.49 -5.34 -18.45
C GLY A 43 -22.20 -5.29 -17.62
N ILE A 44 -21.77 -6.43 -17.07
CA ILE A 44 -20.61 -6.53 -16.18
C ILE A 44 -19.38 -6.93 -17.00
N ALA A 45 -18.27 -6.20 -16.84
CA ALA A 45 -16.96 -6.60 -17.33
C ALA A 45 -16.01 -6.76 -16.13
N SER A 46 -15.34 -7.90 -16.01
CA SER A 46 -14.41 -8.19 -14.93
C SER A 46 -12.99 -8.29 -15.47
N VAL A 47 -12.10 -7.42 -14.99
CA VAL A 47 -10.69 -7.42 -15.34
C VAL A 47 -9.88 -7.70 -14.06
N PRO A 48 -9.42 -8.95 -13.84
CA PRO A 48 -8.59 -9.26 -12.68
C PRO A 48 -7.20 -8.66 -12.87
N PHE A 49 -6.68 -7.99 -11.84
CA PHE A 49 -5.32 -7.48 -11.84
C PHE A 49 -4.82 -7.33 -10.39
N THR A 50 -3.50 -7.21 -10.24
CA THR A 50 -2.86 -6.89 -8.95
C THR A 50 -2.24 -5.51 -9.02
N SER A 51 -2.62 -4.61 -8.10
CA SER A 51 -1.97 -3.31 -7.98
C SER A 51 -0.74 -3.42 -7.10
N SER A 52 0.45 -3.35 -7.70
CA SER A 52 1.71 -3.39 -6.96
C SER A 52 2.13 -2.03 -6.40
N ILE A 53 1.62 -0.92 -6.94
CA ILE A 53 1.99 0.46 -6.62
C ILE A 53 0.73 1.35 -6.45
N ASN A 54 0.87 2.54 -5.88
CA ASN A 54 -0.20 3.53 -5.77
C ASN A 54 -0.61 4.08 -7.15
N GLY A 55 -1.84 4.55 -7.29
CA GLY A 55 -2.28 5.19 -8.53
C GLY A 55 -3.78 5.43 -8.60
N ASN A 56 -4.23 5.77 -9.80
CA ASN A 56 -5.64 5.91 -10.14
C ASN A 56 -6.02 4.90 -11.22
N PHE A 57 -7.27 4.48 -11.21
CA PHE A 57 -7.87 3.57 -12.18
C PHE A 57 -9.06 4.23 -12.85
N ARG A 58 -9.25 3.95 -14.13
CA ARG A 58 -10.46 4.33 -14.86
C ARG A 58 -10.78 3.25 -15.88
N ALA A 59 -12.07 3.08 -16.18
CA ALA A 59 -12.49 2.29 -17.31
C ALA A 59 -12.67 3.19 -18.53
N VAL A 60 -12.29 2.66 -19.70
CA VAL A 60 -12.53 3.27 -21.00
C VAL A 60 -13.40 2.31 -21.80
N LEU A 61 -14.56 2.80 -22.23
CA LEU A 61 -15.56 2.05 -22.96
C LEU A 61 -15.69 2.62 -24.37
N ALA A 62 -16.03 1.76 -25.34
CA ALA A 62 -16.47 2.23 -26.64
C ALA A 62 -17.77 3.04 -26.49
N SER A 63 -17.83 4.22 -27.10
CA SER A 63 -19.08 4.98 -27.24
C SER A 63 -19.98 4.35 -28.30
N SER A 64 -21.28 4.66 -28.25
CA SER A 64 -22.19 4.38 -29.36
C SER A 64 -21.93 5.27 -30.57
N VAL A 65 -21.15 6.34 -30.42
CA VAL A 65 -20.66 7.20 -31.51
C VAL A 65 -19.33 6.65 -32.04
N PRO A 66 -19.21 6.33 -33.35
CA PRO A 66 -17.96 5.85 -33.93
C PRO A 66 -16.79 6.81 -33.67
N GLY A 67 -15.69 6.29 -33.14
CA GLY A 67 -14.48 7.07 -32.84
C GLY A 67 -14.47 7.74 -31.47
N GLU A 68 -15.55 7.70 -30.70
CA GLU A 68 -15.59 8.24 -29.34
C GLU A 68 -15.42 7.15 -28.27
N THR A 69 -14.87 7.54 -27.12
CA THR A 69 -14.76 6.68 -25.94
C THR A 69 -15.36 7.36 -24.73
N VAL A 70 -16.02 6.58 -23.88
CA VAL A 70 -16.53 7.04 -22.59
C VAL A 70 -15.53 6.69 -21.50
N LEU A 71 -15.17 7.67 -20.68
CA LEU A 71 -14.27 7.50 -19.54
C LEU A 71 -15.09 7.53 -18.25
N THR A 72 -14.83 6.59 -17.35
CA THR A 72 -15.34 6.69 -15.98
C THR A 72 -14.55 7.72 -15.18
N PRO A 73 -15.11 8.27 -14.10
CA PRO A 73 -14.32 8.95 -13.08
C PRO A 73 -13.16 8.08 -12.62
N ALA A 74 -12.04 8.72 -12.29
CA ALA A 74 -10.88 8.03 -11.75
C ALA A 74 -11.16 7.61 -10.30
N ILE A 75 -10.71 6.40 -9.93
CA ILE A 75 -10.78 5.87 -8.57
C ILE A 75 -9.36 5.62 -8.09
N ALA A 76 -9.00 6.15 -6.92
CA ALA A 76 -7.70 5.94 -6.32
C ALA A 76 -7.55 4.49 -5.81
N ALA A 77 -6.38 3.90 -5.99
CA ALA A 77 -5.99 2.71 -5.25
C ALA A 77 -4.61 2.88 -4.61
N SER A 78 -4.48 2.30 -3.43
CA SER A 78 -3.24 2.29 -2.65
C SER A 78 -2.66 0.88 -2.60
N SER A 79 -1.34 0.80 -2.72
CA SER A 79 -0.56 -0.39 -2.43
C SER A 79 0.10 -0.19 -1.08
N VAL A 80 -0.37 -0.92 -0.07
CA VAL A 80 0.12 -0.83 1.30
C VAL A 80 1.37 -1.68 1.44
N ALA A 81 2.44 -1.10 1.99
CA ALA A 81 3.62 -1.87 2.34
C ALA A 81 3.32 -2.81 3.51
N THR A 82 3.77 -4.05 3.39
CA THR A 82 3.78 -5.05 4.45
C THR A 82 5.13 -5.04 5.14
N VAL A 83 5.13 -5.15 6.47
CA VAL A 83 6.35 -5.25 7.29
C VAL A 83 6.23 -6.51 8.14
N GLY A 84 7.20 -7.41 8.03
CA GLY A 84 7.23 -8.68 8.75
C GLY A 84 8.42 -8.77 9.68
N TRP A 85 8.27 -9.46 10.82
CA TRP A 85 9.40 -9.80 11.67
C TRP A 85 10.16 -10.98 11.08
N ARG A 86 11.48 -10.84 10.97
CA ARG A 86 12.39 -11.96 10.74
C ARG A 86 12.96 -12.48 12.07
N SER A 87 13.33 -11.55 12.95
CA SER A 87 13.83 -11.86 14.29
C SER A 87 13.38 -10.77 15.26
N ALA A 88 12.80 -11.19 16.37
CA ALA A 88 12.17 -10.31 17.34
C ALA A 88 12.24 -10.97 18.72
N PRO A 89 13.19 -10.56 19.59
CA PRO A 89 13.34 -11.17 20.90
C PRO A 89 12.13 -10.88 21.79
N GLY A 90 11.54 -11.94 22.35
CA GLY A 90 10.43 -11.84 23.33
C GLY A 90 10.91 -11.43 24.73
N THR A 91 12.21 -11.47 24.99
CA THR A 91 12.84 -11.05 26.25
C THR A 91 14.06 -10.19 25.99
N ALA A 92 14.34 -9.26 26.88
CA ALA A 92 15.55 -8.44 26.85
C ALA A 92 16.02 -8.11 28.27
N THR A 93 17.27 -7.69 28.39
CA THR A 93 17.81 -7.17 29.65
C THR A 93 17.87 -5.65 29.56
N ARG A 94 17.47 -4.97 30.64
CA ARG A 94 17.55 -3.50 30.72
C ARG A 94 18.97 -3.02 30.41
N ASN A 95 19.08 -1.89 29.70
CA ASN A 95 20.33 -1.28 29.24
C ASN A 95 21.22 -2.19 28.36
N VAL A 96 20.76 -3.39 27.99
CA VAL A 96 21.40 -4.25 27.00
C VAL A 96 20.67 -4.09 25.69
N THR A 97 21.44 -4.05 24.60
CA THR A 97 20.89 -3.84 23.27
C THR A 97 20.18 -5.10 22.78
N ALA A 98 18.88 -4.99 22.53
CA ALA A 98 18.11 -5.99 21.81
C ALA A 98 18.15 -5.68 20.31
N ALA A 99 18.44 -6.70 19.49
CA ALA A 99 18.44 -6.60 18.04
C ALA A 99 17.13 -7.11 17.45
N TYR A 100 16.63 -6.38 16.47
CA TYR A 100 15.39 -6.66 15.75
C TYR A 100 15.67 -6.68 14.26
N GLU A 101 15.11 -7.66 13.56
CA GLU A 101 15.20 -7.79 12.12
C GLU A 101 13.81 -7.82 11.51
N VAL A 102 13.57 -6.98 10.51
CA VAL A 102 12.32 -6.95 9.75
C VAL A 102 12.54 -7.02 8.26
N THR A 103 11.56 -7.59 7.57
CA THR A 103 11.42 -7.54 6.12
C THR A 103 10.33 -6.54 5.75
N ALA A 104 10.53 -5.82 4.65
CA ALA A 104 9.52 -4.93 4.07
C ALA A 104 9.23 -5.34 2.62
N SER A 105 7.94 -5.41 2.27
CA SER A 105 7.48 -5.71 0.91
C SER A 105 6.28 -4.82 0.54
N PRO A 106 6.30 -4.12 -0.60
CA PRO A 106 7.37 -4.08 -1.60
C PRO A 106 8.64 -3.39 -1.09
N TYR A 107 9.77 -3.76 -1.70
CA TYR A 107 11.08 -3.25 -1.34
C TYR A 107 11.35 -1.93 -2.09
N ASP A 108 11.26 -0.81 -1.37
CA ASP A 108 11.67 0.50 -1.88
C ASP A 108 13.02 0.85 -1.27
N ALA A 109 14.06 0.71 -2.08
CA ALA A 109 15.43 0.96 -1.65
C ALA A 109 15.61 2.39 -1.12
N GLY A 110 16.29 2.51 0.02
CA GLY A 110 16.55 3.81 0.65
C GLY A 110 15.38 4.39 1.43
N ASN A 111 14.19 3.78 1.40
CA ASN A 111 13.10 4.23 2.26
C ASN A 111 13.39 3.94 3.74
N VAL A 112 12.75 4.65 4.67
CA VAL A 112 13.04 4.56 6.10
C VAL A 112 12.07 3.64 6.84
N ALA A 113 12.63 2.72 7.62
CA ALA A 113 11.94 1.95 8.65
C ALA A 113 12.22 2.54 10.03
N HIS A 114 11.17 2.70 10.82
CA HIS A 114 11.19 3.27 12.16
C HIS A 114 10.86 2.18 13.18
N LEU A 115 11.82 1.86 14.05
CA LEU A 115 11.55 1.07 15.24
C LEU A 115 10.77 1.93 16.22
N GLN A 116 9.56 1.50 16.54
CA GLN A 116 8.67 2.16 17.48
C GLN A 116 8.46 1.26 18.70
N VAL A 117 8.51 1.88 19.87
CA VAL A 117 8.27 1.21 21.14
C VAL A 117 7.14 1.89 21.89
N ARG A 118 6.43 1.13 22.70
CA ARG A 118 5.39 1.59 23.61
C ARG A 118 5.74 1.14 25.01
N LYS A 119 5.89 2.09 25.92
CA LYS A 119 6.26 1.86 27.32
C LYS A 119 5.18 1.04 28.04
N PRO A 120 5.53 0.23 29.04
CA PRO A 120 4.56 -0.43 29.91
C PRO A 120 3.57 0.59 30.48
N GLY A 121 2.28 0.28 30.46
CA GLY A 121 1.22 1.16 30.97
C GLY A 121 0.89 2.38 30.10
N THR A 122 1.49 2.52 28.91
CA THR A 122 1.22 3.64 28.00
C THR A 122 0.53 3.19 26.72
N THR A 123 -0.18 4.09 26.06
CA THR A 123 -0.80 3.88 24.73
C THR A 123 0.01 4.48 23.58
N THR A 124 0.96 5.37 23.91
CA THR A 124 1.73 6.13 22.92
C THR A 124 2.91 5.35 22.38
N TRP A 125 3.05 5.37 21.05
CA TRP A 125 4.21 4.84 20.35
C TRP A 125 5.28 5.91 20.17
N THR A 126 6.54 5.56 20.42
CA THR A 126 7.69 6.44 20.26
C THR A 126 8.69 5.81 19.30
N THR A 127 9.12 6.55 18.29
CA THR A 127 10.23 6.14 17.42
C THR A 127 11.54 6.26 18.19
N VAL A 128 12.28 5.15 18.30
CA VAL A 128 13.58 5.10 19.01
C VAL A 128 14.75 4.88 18.07
N ARG A 129 14.49 4.39 16.86
CA ARG A 129 15.50 4.19 15.83
C ARG A 129 14.87 4.35 14.45
N SER A 130 15.64 4.92 13.53
CA SER A 130 15.30 5.00 12.11
C SER A 130 16.46 4.41 11.30
N VAL A 131 16.16 3.56 10.32
CA VAL A 131 17.16 2.92 9.45
C VAL A 131 16.62 2.88 8.03
N ALA A 132 17.45 3.21 7.04
CA ALA A 132 17.11 3.02 5.65
C ALA A 132 17.02 1.52 5.33
N VAL A 133 15.98 1.08 4.63
CA VAL A 133 15.80 -0.33 4.27
C VAL A 133 16.88 -0.72 3.23
N PRO A 134 17.83 -1.61 3.59
CA PRO A 134 18.97 -1.95 2.74
C PRO A 134 18.56 -2.84 1.57
N THR A 135 19.40 -2.97 0.54
CA THR A 135 19.14 -3.75 -0.71
C THR A 135 18.85 -5.23 -0.47
N THR A 136 19.25 -5.74 0.68
CA THR A 136 18.93 -7.09 1.17
C THR A 136 17.50 -7.24 1.68
N ARG A 137 16.70 -6.16 1.72
CA ARG A 137 15.33 -6.07 2.25
C ARG A 137 15.19 -6.26 3.76
N ILE A 138 16.28 -6.52 4.47
CA ILE A 138 16.29 -6.82 5.90
C ILE A 138 16.83 -5.60 6.65
N ALA A 139 15.93 -4.84 7.28
CA ALA A 139 16.35 -3.76 8.16
C ALA A 139 16.67 -4.31 9.55
N ARG A 140 17.92 -4.08 9.99
CA ARG A 140 18.38 -4.40 11.34
C ARG A 140 18.31 -3.15 12.20
N MET A 141 17.63 -3.25 13.34
CA MET A 141 17.44 -2.14 14.27
C MET A 141 17.71 -2.62 15.69
N THR A 142 18.27 -1.73 16.51
CA THR A 142 18.71 -2.05 17.86
C THR A 142 18.13 -1.06 18.86
N TYR A 143 17.76 -1.54 20.04
CA TYR A 143 17.30 -0.68 21.14
C TYR A 143 17.69 -1.26 22.50
N ALA A 144 18.15 -0.38 23.39
CA ALA A 144 18.41 -0.71 24.79
C ALA A 144 17.28 -0.14 25.66
N PHE A 145 16.60 -1.00 26.40
CA PHE A 145 15.44 -0.61 27.19
C PHE A 145 15.86 0.06 28.51
N PRO A 146 15.35 1.25 28.83
CA PRO A 146 15.76 1.98 30.04
C PRO A 146 15.15 1.40 31.32
N THR A 147 14.01 0.72 31.23
CA THR A 147 13.27 0.19 32.37
C THR A 147 12.75 -1.21 32.11
N ALA A 148 12.61 -1.99 33.18
CA ALA A 148 11.95 -3.29 33.15
C ALA A 148 10.45 -3.17 32.81
N GLY A 149 9.83 -4.29 32.45
CA GLY A 149 8.40 -4.40 32.15
C GLY A 149 8.09 -4.91 30.74
N ALA A 150 6.81 -4.98 30.41
CA ALA A 150 6.33 -5.45 29.10
C ALA A 150 6.23 -4.28 28.11
N TRP A 151 7.17 -4.22 27.17
CA TRP A 151 7.20 -3.19 26.12
C TRP A 151 6.50 -3.69 24.86
N GLY A 152 5.67 -2.84 24.26
CA GLY A 152 5.16 -3.08 22.91
C GLY A 152 6.18 -2.64 21.88
N ILE A 153 6.47 -3.46 20.87
CA ILE A 153 7.41 -3.14 19.79
C ILE A 153 6.70 -3.31 18.45
N ARG A 154 6.93 -2.37 17.54
CA ARG A 154 6.52 -2.47 16.14
C ARG A 154 7.51 -1.74 15.25
N VAL A 155 7.47 -2.04 13.96
CA VAL A 155 8.17 -1.26 12.95
C VAL A 155 7.17 -0.57 12.06
N TYR A 156 7.40 0.72 11.82
CA TYR A 156 6.69 1.50 10.83
C TYR A 156 7.59 1.77 9.63
N ARG A 157 7.20 1.33 8.45
CA ARG A 157 7.84 1.72 7.19
C ARG A 157 7.09 2.92 6.63
N ALA A 158 7.77 4.06 6.50
CA ALA A 158 7.15 5.31 6.03
C ALA A 158 6.61 5.17 4.60
N PRO A 159 5.55 5.92 4.21
CA PRO A 159 5.06 5.94 2.84
C PRO A 159 6.12 6.48 1.88
N THR A 160 5.98 6.09 0.62
CA THR A 160 6.71 6.59 -0.54
C THR A 160 5.69 7.02 -1.58
N THR A 161 6.10 7.74 -2.62
CA THR A 161 5.22 8.07 -3.77
C THR A 161 4.49 6.84 -4.32
N GLN A 162 5.19 5.71 -4.39
CA GLN A 162 4.70 4.49 -5.00
C GLN A 162 3.97 3.54 -4.05
N HIS A 163 4.11 3.68 -2.73
CA HIS A 163 3.54 2.75 -1.75
C HIS A 163 3.16 3.44 -0.45
N THR A 164 1.97 3.16 0.06
CA THR A 164 1.51 3.62 1.37
C THR A 164 2.35 3.01 2.49
N GLY A 165 2.45 3.70 3.62
CA GLY A 165 3.18 3.24 4.80
C GLY A 165 2.60 1.94 5.35
N GLY A 166 3.45 1.18 6.05
CA GLY A 166 3.13 -0.14 6.57
C GLY A 166 3.56 -0.32 8.01
N LEU A 167 2.81 -1.10 8.78
CA LEU A 167 3.16 -1.48 10.15
C LEU A 167 3.43 -2.97 10.23
N SER A 168 4.41 -3.34 11.05
CA SER A 168 4.55 -4.72 11.48
C SER A 168 3.44 -5.09 12.48
N PRO A 169 3.18 -6.39 12.68
CA PRO A 169 2.49 -6.85 13.88
C PRO A 169 3.20 -6.30 15.13
N VAL A 170 2.40 -5.98 16.15
CA VAL A 170 2.93 -5.60 17.46
C VAL A 170 3.40 -6.87 18.17
N ILE A 171 4.61 -6.82 18.71
CA ILE A 171 5.14 -7.86 19.61
C ILE A 171 5.30 -7.29 21.01
N THR A 172 5.35 -8.17 22.00
CA THR A 172 5.70 -7.82 23.37
C THR A 172 7.09 -8.34 23.70
N THR A 173 7.95 -7.45 24.17
CA THR A 173 9.26 -7.82 24.72
C THR A 173 9.24 -7.59 26.23
N THR A 174 9.45 -8.65 27.00
CA THR A 174 9.54 -8.60 28.46
C THR A 174 10.97 -8.25 28.86
N VAL A 175 11.14 -7.08 29.47
CA VAL A 175 12.44 -6.58 29.91
C VAL A 175 12.64 -6.90 31.39
N LYS A 176 13.76 -7.56 31.69
CA LYS A 176 14.23 -7.86 33.06
C LYS A 176 15.34 -6.90 33.48
#